data_AF-A0A9P9I0N4-F1
#
_entry.id   AF-A0A9P9I0N4-F1
#
_cell.length_a   1.000
_cell.length_b   1.000
_cell.length_c   1.000
_cell.angle_alpha   90.00
_cell.angle_beta   90.00
_cell.angle_gamma   90.00
#
_symmetry.space_group_name_H-M   'P 1'
#
loop_
_entity.id
_entity.type
_entity.pdbx_description
1 polymer ?
#
loop_
_entity_poly.entity_id
_entity_poly.type
_entity_poly.pdbx_seq_one_letter_code
_entity_poly.pdbx_strand_id
1 'polypeptide(L)'
;MVNIPKTRRTYCKGKACRKHTPHKVTQYKKGKDSLFAQGKRRYDRKQSGYGGQTKPVFHKKAKTTKKVVLRLECTVCKYKMQLALKRCKHFELGGEKKTKGAALQFVLIVSRFGPCSLLSLFVPTCMLTCTHAFARQKSYASPASELELCPIV
;
A
#
# COMPACT_ATOMS: atom_id res chain seq x y z
N MET A 1 -1.85 -7.67 1.60
CA MET A 1 -1.51 -6.71 0.54
C MET A 1 -2.53 -6.87 -0.59
N VAL A 2 -3.08 -5.79 -1.14
CA VAL A 2 -3.99 -5.84 -2.30
C VAL A 2 -3.30 -5.21 -3.51
N ASN A 3 -3.08 -6.01 -4.55
CA ASN A 3 -2.46 -5.60 -5.80
C ASN A 3 -3.51 -5.51 -6.92
N ILE A 4 -3.53 -4.41 -7.67
CA ILE A 4 -4.39 -4.21 -8.82
C ILE A 4 -3.56 -3.85 -10.05
N PRO A 5 -3.83 -4.45 -11.23
CA PRO A 5 -3.08 -4.14 -12.44
C PRO A 5 -3.31 -2.70 -12.90
N LYS A 6 -2.29 -2.08 -13.51
CA LYS A 6 -2.36 -0.74 -14.10
C LYS A 6 -3.28 -0.68 -15.33
N THR A 7 -3.58 -1.81 -15.94
CA THR A 7 -4.49 -1.93 -17.08
C THR A 7 -5.59 -2.96 -16.78
N ARG A 8 -6.83 -2.65 -17.15
CA ARG A 8 -7.98 -3.55 -16.99
C ARG A 8 -8.94 -3.42 -18.18
N ARG A 9 -9.39 -4.53 -18.77
CA ARG A 9 -10.50 -4.50 -19.73
C ARG A 9 -11.82 -4.49 -18.95
N THR A 10 -12.66 -3.49 -19.21
CA THR A 10 -13.97 -3.34 -18.56
C THR A 10 -14.92 -2.61 -19.49
N TYR A 11 -16.22 -2.66 -19.20
CA TYR A 11 -17.22 -2.00 -20.02
C TYR A 11 -17.06 -0.48 -19.96
N CYS A 12 -17.01 0.18 -21.12
CA CYS A 12 -16.96 1.63 -21.20
C CYS A 12 -18.37 2.22 -21.42
N LYS A 13 -18.83 3.06 -20.48
CA LYS A 13 -20.11 3.79 -20.58
C LYS A 13 -20.07 5.01 -21.52
N GLY A 14 -18.92 5.27 -22.17
CA GLY A 14 -18.79 6.37 -23.11
C GLY A 14 -19.73 6.18 -24.31
N LYS A 15 -20.38 7.25 -24.75
CA LYS A 15 -21.36 7.23 -25.84
C LYS A 15 -20.82 6.58 -27.12
N ALA A 16 -19.54 6.82 -27.42
CA ALA A 16 -18.85 6.30 -28.60
C ALA A 16 -18.35 4.85 -28.48
N CYS A 17 -18.15 4.31 -27.27
CA CYS A 17 -17.56 2.99 -27.09
C CYS A 17 -18.60 1.90 -26.86
N ARG A 18 -19.44 2.06 -25.81
CA ARG A 18 -20.45 1.06 -25.37
C ARG A 18 -19.98 -0.41 -25.46
N LYS A 19 -18.69 -0.65 -25.21
CA LYS A 19 -18.03 -1.95 -25.37
C LYS A 19 -16.88 -2.11 -24.36
N HIS A 20 -16.35 -3.34 -24.28
CA HIS A 20 -15.24 -3.66 -23.38
C HIS A 20 -13.90 -3.19 -23.95
N THR A 21 -13.41 -2.06 -23.48
CA THR A 21 -12.14 -1.46 -23.89
C THR A 21 -11.08 -1.61 -22.79
N PRO A 22 -9.77 -1.54 -23.14
CA PRO A 22 -8.72 -1.43 -22.14
C PRO A 22 -8.77 -0.05 -21.46
N HIS A 23 -8.73 -0.06 -20.14
CA HIS A 23 -8.71 1.13 -19.29
C HIS A 23 -7.40 1.23 -18.53
N LYS A 24 -6.87 2.45 -18.42
CA LYS A 24 -5.76 2.78 -17.51
C LYS A 24 -6.32 2.97 -16.11
N VAL A 25 -5.74 2.27 -15.14
CA VAL A 25 -6.17 2.27 -13.74
C VAL A 25 -5.25 3.18 -12.94
N THR A 26 -5.82 4.17 -12.27
CA THR A 26 -5.09 5.08 -11.37
C THR A 26 -5.80 5.16 -10.03
N GLN A 27 -5.09 5.54 -8.97
CA GLN A 27 -5.71 5.81 -7.68
C GLN A 27 -6.39 7.19 -7.72
N TYR A 28 -7.62 7.27 -7.27
CA TYR A 28 -8.29 8.55 -7.08
C TYR A 28 -7.62 9.33 -5.94
N LYS A 29 -7.33 10.60 -6.19
CA LYS A 29 -6.91 11.59 -5.19
C LYS A 29 -7.98 12.67 -5.08
N LYS A 30 -8.31 13.08 -3.86
CA LYS A 30 -9.19 14.24 -3.63
C LYS A 30 -8.47 15.49 -4.15
N GLY A 31 -9.16 16.33 -4.93
CA GLY A 31 -8.65 17.64 -5.34
C GLY A 31 -8.66 18.67 -4.21
N LYS A 32 -8.10 19.86 -4.48
CA LYS A 32 -8.18 21.02 -3.59
C LYS A 32 -9.64 21.47 -3.45
N ASP A 33 -10.05 21.79 -2.22
CA ASP A 33 -11.39 22.30 -1.95
C ASP A 33 -11.54 23.73 -2.51
N SER A 34 -12.66 24.02 -3.18
CA SER A 34 -12.94 25.32 -3.77
C SER A 34 -13.50 26.30 -2.72
N LEU A 35 -12.98 27.53 -2.72
CA LEU A 35 -13.41 28.60 -1.79
C LEU A 35 -14.78 29.19 -2.15
N PHE A 36 -15.12 29.21 -3.44
CA PHE A 36 -16.35 29.84 -3.95
C PHE A 36 -17.58 28.92 -3.85
N ALA A 37 -17.39 27.68 -3.41
CA ALA A 37 -18.49 26.75 -3.15
C ALA A 37 -19.46 27.37 -2.13
N GLN A 38 -20.77 27.24 -2.36
CA GLN A 38 -21.81 27.87 -1.53
C GLN A 38 -21.65 27.54 -0.03
N GLY A 39 -21.30 26.29 0.30
CA GLY A 39 -21.09 25.85 1.67
C GLY A 39 -19.91 26.55 2.35
N LYS A 40 -18.81 26.76 1.62
CA LYS A 40 -17.62 27.46 2.13
C LYS A 40 -17.90 28.95 2.31
N ARG A 41 -18.51 29.61 1.31
CA ARG A 41 -18.96 31.02 1.42
C ARG A 41 -19.88 31.25 2.62
N ARG A 42 -20.85 30.35 2.84
CA ARG A 42 -21.75 30.42 3.99
C ARG A 42 -21.01 30.20 5.32
N TYR A 43 -20.07 29.24 5.36
CA TYR A 43 -19.28 28.96 6.56
C TYR A 43 -18.40 30.15 6.94
N ASP A 44 -17.71 30.74 5.98
CA ASP A 44 -16.82 31.88 6.21
C ASP A 44 -17.60 33.12 6.68
N ARG A 45 -18.76 33.39 6.08
CA ARG A 45 -19.68 34.46 6.54
C ARG A 45 -20.25 34.17 7.93
N LYS A 46 -20.49 32.92 8.29
CA LYS A 46 -20.94 32.56 9.65
C LYS A 46 -19.81 32.70 10.65
N GLN A 47 -18.58 32.43 10.23
CA GLN A 47 -17.39 32.41 11.08
C GLN A 47 -16.79 33.79 11.31
N SER A 48 -17.14 34.80 10.49
CA SER A 48 -16.68 36.18 10.65
C SER A 48 -17.32 36.87 11.85
N GLY A 49 -16.54 37.73 12.53
CA GLY A 49 -16.98 38.47 13.73
C GLY A 49 -16.57 37.76 15.02
N TYR A 50 -17.26 38.09 16.11
CA TYR A 50 -17.04 37.50 17.44
C TYR A 50 -17.96 36.28 17.65
N GLY A 51 -17.60 35.41 18.61
CA GLY A 51 -18.40 34.23 18.97
C GLY A 51 -17.72 32.87 18.75
N GLY A 52 -16.44 32.85 18.36
CA GLY A 52 -15.63 31.63 18.32
C GLY A 52 -16.03 30.65 17.22
N GLN A 53 -15.88 29.35 17.48
CA GLN A 53 -16.11 28.29 16.48
C GLN A 53 -17.61 28.00 16.30
N THR A 54 -18.15 28.24 15.10
CA THR A 54 -19.61 28.19 14.85
C THR A 54 -20.18 26.85 14.36
N LYS A 55 -19.30 25.89 14.02
CA LYS A 55 -19.67 24.54 13.55
C LYS A 55 -18.87 23.47 14.29
N PRO A 56 -19.48 22.30 14.58
CA PRO A 56 -18.83 21.26 15.34
C PRO A 56 -17.62 20.68 14.60
N VAL A 57 -16.52 20.48 15.34
CA VAL A 57 -15.32 19.78 14.87
C VAL A 57 -15.40 18.33 15.32
N PHE A 58 -15.19 17.39 14.41
CA PHE A 58 -15.28 15.96 14.72
C PHE A 58 -13.96 15.40 15.23
N HIS A 59 -13.91 14.98 16.50
CA HIS A 59 -12.70 14.48 17.17
C HIS A 59 -12.58 12.94 17.22
N LYS A 60 -13.69 12.21 17.37
CA LYS A 60 -13.69 10.75 17.65
C LYS A 60 -13.57 9.87 16.39
N LYS A 61 -12.41 9.89 15.72
CA LYS A 61 -12.17 9.09 14.50
C LYS A 61 -11.86 7.61 14.83
N ALA A 62 -12.82 6.72 14.60
CA ALA A 62 -12.64 5.28 14.83
C ALA A 62 -12.02 4.51 13.64
N LYS A 63 -12.19 4.98 12.39
CA LYS A 63 -11.77 4.23 11.20
C LYS A 63 -10.30 4.51 10.87
N THR A 64 -9.49 3.45 10.83
CA THR A 64 -8.05 3.51 10.51
C THR A 64 -7.75 3.53 9.02
N THR A 65 -8.66 3.01 8.18
CA THR A 65 -8.48 2.89 6.72
C THR A 65 -9.58 3.59 5.95
N LYS A 66 -9.31 3.93 4.69
CA LYS A 66 -10.29 4.52 3.75
C LYS A 66 -10.69 3.49 2.69
N LYS A 67 -11.83 3.69 2.03
CA LYS A 67 -12.15 2.95 0.81
C LYS A 67 -11.29 3.50 -0.32
N VAL A 68 -10.50 2.65 -0.97
CA VAL A 68 -9.71 3.05 -2.13
C VAL A 68 -10.65 3.12 -3.33
N VAL A 69 -10.62 4.25 -4.04
CA VAL A 69 -11.38 4.44 -5.28
C VAL A 69 -10.39 4.45 -6.44
N LEU A 70 -10.68 3.65 -7.45
CA LEU A 70 -9.93 3.61 -8.70
C LEU A 70 -10.57 4.55 -9.69
N ARG A 71 -9.73 5.30 -10.42
CA ARG A 71 -10.11 6.07 -11.59
C ARG A 71 -9.68 5.28 -12.84
N LEU A 72 -10.66 4.80 -13.58
CA LEU A 72 -10.49 4.05 -14.82
C LEU A 72 -10.66 5.00 -15.99
N GLU A 73 -9.62 5.16 -16.79
CA GLU A 73 -9.62 6.01 -17.98
C GLU A 73 -9.60 5.14 -19.24
N CYS A 74 -10.62 5.29 -20.10
CA CYS A 74 -10.67 4.57 -21.37
C CYS A 74 -9.57 5.08 -22.30
N THR A 75 -8.86 4.15 -22.93
CA THR A 75 -7.81 4.49 -23.92
C THR A 75 -8.36 5.11 -25.20
N VAL A 76 -9.56 4.71 -25.63
CA VAL A 76 -10.18 5.13 -26.89
C VAL A 76 -10.92 6.46 -26.76
N CYS A 77 -11.91 6.54 -25.86
CA CYS A 77 -12.76 7.73 -25.72
C CYS A 77 -12.36 8.67 -24.57
N LYS A 78 -11.31 8.33 -23.80
CA LYS A 78 -10.86 9.09 -22.61
C LYS A 78 -11.92 9.29 -21.52
N TYR A 79 -13.05 8.58 -21.62
CA TYR A 79 -14.10 8.59 -20.61
C TYR A 79 -13.56 8.02 -19.30
N LYS A 80 -13.91 8.67 -18.19
CA LYS A 80 -13.40 8.37 -16.86
C LYS A 80 -14.52 7.85 -15.97
N MET A 81 -14.30 6.70 -15.35
CA MET A 81 -15.24 6.11 -14.40
C MET A 81 -14.56 5.79 -13.07
N GLN A 82 -15.35 5.77 -12.01
CA GLN A 82 -14.88 5.51 -10.66
C GLN A 82 -15.37 4.15 -10.18
N LEU A 83 -14.49 3.38 -9.55
CA LEU A 83 -14.83 2.11 -8.92
C LEU A 83 -14.29 2.08 -7.50
N ALA A 84 -15.19 1.93 -6.52
CA ALA A 84 -14.82 1.82 -5.11
C ALA A 84 -14.53 0.37 -4.73
N LEU A 85 -13.44 0.17 -4.00
CA LEU A 85 -13.05 -1.13 -3.44
C LEU A 85 -13.52 -1.26 -1.98
N LYS A 86 -13.39 -2.48 -1.45
CA LYS A 86 -13.45 -2.72 0.00
C LYS A 86 -12.28 -2.01 0.71
N ARG A 87 -12.38 -1.84 2.03
CA ARG A 87 -11.30 -1.18 2.81
C ARG A 87 -10.08 -2.09 2.89
N CYS A 88 -8.90 -1.52 2.70
CA CYS A 88 -7.63 -2.24 2.74
C CYS A 88 -6.59 -1.39 3.49
N LYS A 89 -5.65 -2.03 4.20
CA LYS A 89 -4.53 -1.33 4.88
C LYS A 89 -3.42 -0.94 3.89
N HIS A 90 -2.97 -1.91 3.10
CA HIS A 90 -1.91 -1.72 2.09
C HIS A 90 -2.46 -1.98 0.70
N PHE A 91 -2.25 -1.00 -0.19
CA PHE A 91 -2.74 -1.01 -1.57
C PHE A 91 -1.60 -0.62 -2.50
N GLU A 92 -1.38 -1.45 -3.53
CA GLU A 92 -0.34 -1.25 -4.53
C GLU A 92 -0.92 -1.37 -5.94
N LEU A 93 -0.37 -0.57 -6.88
CA LEU A 93 -0.79 -0.52 -8.27
C LEU A 93 0.32 -1.07 -9.17
N GLY A 94 0.05 -2.22 -9.79
CA GLY A 94 0.97 -2.90 -10.71
C GLY A 94 2.18 -3.50 -10.01
N GLY A 95 1.98 -4.05 -8.80
CA GLY A 95 3.00 -4.88 -8.16
C GLY A 95 3.24 -6.17 -8.93
N GLU A 96 4.37 -6.81 -8.67
CA GLU A 96 4.73 -8.08 -9.29
C GLU A 96 3.73 -9.18 -8.94
N LYS A 97 3.46 -10.05 -9.92
CA LYS A 97 2.60 -11.21 -9.68
C LYS A 97 3.41 -12.21 -8.86
N LYS A 98 2.80 -12.71 -7.78
CA LYS A 98 3.41 -13.76 -6.96
C LYS A 98 3.61 -15.02 -7.81
N THR A 99 4.83 -15.52 -7.88
CA THR A 99 5.15 -16.82 -8.49
C THR A 99 4.63 -17.95 -7.59
N LYS A 100 4.05 -18.99 -8.20
CA LYS A 100 3.60 -20.18 -7.47
C LYS A 100 4.80 -21.09 -7.24
N GLY A 101 5.03 -21.51 -5.99
CA GLY A 101 6.05 -22.52 -5.65
C GLY A 101 7.50 -22.02 -5.62
N ALA A 102 7.75 -20.71 -5.66
CA ALA A 102 9.09 -20.20 -5.43
C ALA A 102 9.50 -20.43 -3.97
N ALA A 103 10.60 -21.15 -3.77
CA ALA A 103 11.24 -21.26 -2.46
C ALA A 103 11.61 -19.85 -1.98
N LEU A 104 11.28 -19.54 -0.73
CA LEU A 104 11.80 -18.33 -0.09
C LEU A 104 13.32 -18.46 -0.12
N GLN A 105 13.98 -17.56 -0.86
CA GLN A 105 15.43 -17.50 -0.92
C GLN A 105 15.94 -17.10 0.47
N PHE A 106 16.19 -18.10 1.30
CA PHE A 106 17.02 -17.97 2.48
C PHE A 106 18.44 -17.92 1.95
N VAL A 107 18.86 -16.74 1.48
CA VAL A 107 20.28 -16.53 1.14
C VAL A 107 21.03 -16.62 2.46
N LEU A 108 21.44 -17.85 2.78
CA LEU A 108 22.55 -18.11 3.66
C LEU A 108 23.71 -17.31 3.09
N ILE A 109 24.04 -16.24 3.80
CA ILE A 109 25.34 -15.58 3.71
C ILE A 109 26.35 -16.64 4.17
N VAL A 110 26.65 -17.63 3.32
CA VAL A 110 27.89 -18.38 3.43
C VAL A 110 28.90 -17.47 2.76
N SER A 111 29.41 -16.55 3.57
CA SER A 111 30.67 -15.87 3.34
C SER A 111 31.67 -16.88 2.80
N ARG A 112 31.89 -16.79 1.49
CA ARG A 112 32.90 -17.50 0.73
C ARG A 112 34.26 -16.97 1.20
N PHE A 113 34.71 -17.43 2.36
CA PHE A 113 36.13 -17.43 2.73
C PHE A 113 36.82 -18.41 1.77
N GLY A 114 37.17 -17.91 0.58
CA GLY A 114 38.15 -18.56 -0.26
C GLY A 114 39.53 -18.46 0.39
N PRO A 115 40.34 -19.54 0.42
CA PRO A 115 41.69 -19.49 0.94
C PRO A 115 42.56 -18.66 -0.01
N CYS A 116 42.96 -17.47 0.45
CA CYS A 116 43.97 -16.66 -0.23
C CYS A 116 45.34 -17.27 0.09
N SER A 117 45.81 -18.17 -0.77
CA SER A 117 47.17 -18.71 -0.71
C SER A 117 48.18 -17.67 -1.19
N LEU A 118 48.81 -17.00 -0.22
CA LEU A 118 50.25 -16.78 -0.06
C LEU A 118 51.09 -16.21 -1.24
N LEU A 119 51.55 -14.96 -1.06
CA LEU A 119 52.96 -14.50 -0.97
C LEU A 119 52.90 -12.95 -0.99
N SER A 120 53.57 -12.13 -0.17
CA SER A 120 54.55 -12.31 0.89
C SER A 120 54.76 -10.94 1.58
N LEU A 121 54.96 -10.98 2.90
CA LEU A 121 55.70 -10.03 3.74
C LEU A 121 55.16 -8.59 3.89
N PHE A 122 54.43 -8.33 4.98
CA PHE A 122 54.83 -7.38 6.03
C PHE A 122 53.87 -7.54 7.24
N VAL A 123 54.46 -7.69 8.43
CA VAL A 123 53.84 -7.91 9.76
C VAL A 123 54.55 -6.91 10.71
N PRO A 124 54.05 -6.47 11.91
CA PRO A 124 52.81 -6.78 12.66
C PRO A 124 52.06 -5.55 13.25
N THR A 125 50.97 -5.85 13.99
CA THR A 125 50.39 -5.14 15.16
C THR A 125 49.06 -4.40 14.98
N CYS A 126 47.95 -5.14 15.03
CA CYS A 126 46.91 -4.87 16.04
C CYS A 126 45.95 -6.06 16.11
N MET A 127 46.15 -6.86 17.14
CA MET A 127 45.36 -8.02 17.51
C MET A 127 44.44 -7.61 18.67
N LEU A 128 43.24 -8.21 18.70
CA LEU A 128 42.27 -8.29 19.80
C LEU A 128 41.40 -7.02 20.00
N THR A 129 40.06 -7.07 19.90
CA THR A 129 39.17 -8.07 20.51
C THR A 129 37.94 -8.44 19.66
N CYS A 130 37.70 -9.77 19.61
CA CYS A 130 36.48 -10.46 19.23
C CYS A 130 35.26 -10.00 20.06
N THR A 131 34.03 -10.16 19.54
CA THR A 131 33.14 -11.29 19.93
C THR A 131 31.72 -11.15 19.33
N HIS A 132 31.34 -12.19 18.58
CA HIS A 132 30.02 -12.85 18.48
C HIS A 132 28.72 -12.07 18.75
N ALA A 133 27.84 -12.06 17.74
CA ALA A 133 26.48 -12.63 17.87
C ALA A 133 25.78 -12.71 16.50
N PHE A 134 26.02 -13.80 15.76
CA PHE A 134 25.13 -14.28 14.71
C PHE A 134 24.24 -15.36 15.33
N ALA A 135 22.96 -15.08 15.58
CA ALA A 135 21.98 -16.13 15.88
C ALA A 135 20.52 -15.64 15.80
N ARG A 136 19.74 -16.36 14.96
CA ARG A 136 18.28 -16.59 15.01
C ARG A 136 17.37 -15.62 14.28
N GLN A 137 17.23 -15.88 12.98
CA GLN A 137 15.91 -16.04 12.38
C GLN A 137 15.12 -17.11 13.13
N LYS A 138 13.95 -16.75 13.67
CA LYS A 138 12.89 -17.71 14.00
C LYS A 138 11.82 -17.64 12.92
N SER A 139 11.91 -18.58 11.99
CA SER A 139 10.77 -19.10 11.26
C SER A 139 9.92 -19.93 12.22
N TYR A 140 8.65 -19.55 12.43
CA TYR A 140 7.57 -20.47 12.81
C TYR A 140 6.32 -19.92 12.10
N ALA A 141 5.92 -20.55 11.00
CA ALA A 141 4.96 -21.65 10.98
C ALA A 141 3.54 -21.15 11.28
N SER A 142 2.70 -21.21 10.26
CA SER A 142 1.24 -21.20 10.41
C SER A 142 0.78 -22.41 11.23
N PRO A 143 -0.25 -22.24 12.05
CA PRO A 143 -1.34 -23.22 12.16
C PRO A 143 -2.62 -22.55 11.62
N ALA A 144 -3.31 -23.11 10.61
CA ALA A 144 -4.14 -24.31 10.69
C ALA A 144 -5.14 -24.21 11.86
N SER A 145 -6.39 -23.92 11.50
CA SER A 145 -7.64 -24.40 12.12
C SER A 145 -7.60 -24.76 13.61
N GLU A 146 -8.22 -23.93 14.43
CA GLU A 146 -8.93 -24.40 15.62
C GLU A 146 -10.32 -23.75 15.64
N LEU A 147 -11.30 -24.61 15.42
CA LEU A 147 -12.70 -24.41 15.73
C LEU A 147 -12.82 -24.50 17.26
N GLU A 148 -12.98 -23.37 17.92
CA GLU A 148 -13.49 -23.32 19.28
C GLU A 148 -14.90 -22.73 19.20
N LEU A 149 -15.88 -23.60 19.38
CA LEU A 149 -17.25 -23.26 19.70
C LEU A 149 -17.24 -22.48 21.02
N CYS A 150 -17.51 -21.18 20.98
CA CYS A 150 -17.95 -20.48 22.18
C CYS A 150 -19.47 -20.61 22.30
N PRO A 151 -19.98 -21.24 23.38
CA PRO A 151 -21.41 -21.30 23.65
C PRO A 151 -21.90 -19.91 24.05
N ILE A 152 -22.95 -19.45 23.38
CA ILE A 152 -23.83 -18.36 23.83
C ILE A 152 -25.23 -18.96 23.77
N VAL A 153 -25.81 -19.16 24.96
CA VAL A 153 -27.24 -19.15 25.31
C VAL A 153 -28.16 -20.02 24.45
#